data_AF-A0A5K7SEM0-F1
#
_entry.id   AF-A0A5K7SEM0-F1
#
_cell.length_a   1.000
_cell.length_b   1.000
_cell.length_c   1.000
_cell.angle_alpha   90.00
_cell.angle_beta   90.00
_cell.angle_gamma   90.00
#
_symmetry.space_group_name_H-M   'P 1'
#
loop_
_entity.id
_entity.type
_entity.pdbx_description
1 polymer ?
#
loop_
_entity_poly.entity_id
_entity_poly.type
_entity_poly.pdbx_seq_one_letter_code
_entity_poly.pdbx_strand_id
1 'polypeptide(L)'
;MSNHWKQQGIPHKGWQLQDVIDVREDGQTEWETNYETCMMCGNEKIRYVHVVYHREINEEYRVGCVCAEKMTNDYVNPKLREKELRNRTNRRINWTKKPWKVNKNGNFYLKFEEHLLLIYRDKKTQKFKAKIGETFGAKSFDTVERAKVAVFNGIEYFKNKGQW
;
A
#
# COMPACT_ATOMS: atom_id res chain seq x y z
N MET A 1 9.71 -24.44 -1.93
CA MET A 1 8.50 -23.64 -1.66
C MET A 1 7.82 -24.19 -0.43
N SER A 2 7.50 -23.35 0.55
CA SER A 2 6.82 -23.75 1.77
C SER A 2 5.39 -24.20 1.46
N ASN A 3 4.99 -25.37 1.95
CA ASN A 3 3.61 -25.85 1.88
C ASN A 3 3.19 -26.36 3.26
N HIS A 4 2.93 -25.42 4.17
CA HIS A 4 2.60 -25.76 5.55
C HIS A 4 1.25 -26.45 5.72
N TRP A 5 0.37 -26.49 4.70
CA TRP A 5 -0.82 -27.36 4.72
C TRP A 5 -0.48 -28.86 4.84
N LYS A 6 0.75 -29.25 4.47
CA LYS A 6 1.22 -30.64 4.53
C LYS A 6 2.16 -30.89 5.72
N GLN A 7 2.48 -29.86 6.51
CA GLN A 7 3.45 -29.96 7.59
C GLN A 7 2.77 -30.32 8.91
N GLN A 8 3.27 -31.34 9.59
CA GLN A 8 2.82 -31.68 10.94
C GLN A 8 3.25 -30.60 11.95
N GLY A 9 2.40 -30.36 12.94
CA GLY A 9 2.65 -29.39 14.00
C GLY A 9 2.25 -27.94 13.68
N ILE A 10 1.76 -27.66 12.46
CA ILE A 10 1.19 -26.36 12.12
C ILE A 10 -0.34 -26.42 12.23
N PRO A 11 -0.98 -25.59 13.08
CA PRO A 11 -2.43 -25.52 13.15
C PRO A 11 -3.03 -25.12 11.81
N HIS A 12 -4.08 -25.81 11.38
CA HIS A 12 -4.79 -25.50 10.13
C HIS A 12 -5.94 -24.49 10.32
N LYS A 13 -6.31 -24.23 11.58
CA LYS A 13 -7.42 -23.39 12.02
C LYS A 13 -7.01 -22.63 13.29
N GLY A 14 -7.84 -21.68 13.72
CA GLY A 14 -7.62 -20.92 14.96
C GLY A 14 -6.74 -19.68 14.80
N TRP A 15 -6.37 -19.34 13.56
CA TRP A 15 -5.59 -18.15 13.28
C TRP A 15 -6.46 -16.89 13.34
N GLN A 16 -5.84 -15.75 13.58
CA GLN A 16 -6.47 -14.45 13.58
C GLN A 16 -5.89 -13.61 12.45
N LEU A 17 -6.75 -12.94 11.68
CA LEU A 17 -6.29 -11.99 10.66
C LEU A 17 -5.82 -10.71 11.35
N GLN A 18 -4.52 -10.46 11.31
CA GLN A 18 -3.92 -9.28 11.91
C GLN A 18 -3.95 -8.11 10.92
N ASP A 19 -3.44 -8.34 9.70
CA ASP A 19 -3.37 -7.28 8.70
C ASP A 19 -3.52 -7.77 7.26
N VAL A 20 -3.79 -6.84 6.35
CA VAL A 20 -3.70 -7.06 4.91
C VAL A 20 -2.84 -5.97 4.29
N ILE A 21 -1.79 -6.36 3.59
CA ILE A 21 -0.78 -5.45 3.05
C ILE A 21 -0.82 -5.50 1.52
N ASP A 22 -0.87 -4.35 0.85
CA ASP A 22 -0.57 -4.26 -0.58
C ASP A 22 0.92 -4.01 -0.75
N VAL A 23 1.70 -5.00 -1.20
CA VAL A 23 3.16 -4.85 -1.40
C VAL A 23 3.51 -3.82 -2.49
N ARG A 24 2.52 -3.33 -3.24
CA ARG A 24 2.64 -2.24 -4.21
C ARG A 24 1.97 -0.95 -3.74
N GLU A 25 1.85 -0.77 -2.43
CA GLU A 25 1.24 0.43 -1.84
C GLU A 25 1.95 1.72 -2.27
N ASP A 26 3.26 1.67 -2.44
CA ASP A 26 4.11 2.78 -2.87
C ASP A 26 4.03 3.09 -4.37
N GLY A 27 3.26 2.31 -5.13
CA GLY A 27 3.06 2.49 -6.56
C GLY A 27 4.14 1.89 -7.45
N GLN A 28 4.97 0.98 -6.93
CA GLN A 28 5.91 0.19 -7.74
C GLN A 28 5.23 -0.45 -8.96
N THR A 29 6.00 -0.59 -10.02
CA THR A 29 5.62 -1.28 -11.26
C THR A 29 5.62 -2.79 -11.04
N GLU A 30 4.97 -3.55 -11.93
CA GLU A 30 4.95 -5.01 -11.80
C GLU A 30 6.34 -5.65 -11.84
N TRP A 31 7.27 -5.08 -12.60
CA TRP A 31 8.65 -5.56 -12.72
C TRP A 31 9.54 -5.16 -11.54
N GLU A 32 9.23 -4.07 -10.84
CA GLU A 32 9.94 -3.64 -9.62
C GLU A 32 9.40 -4.32 -8.35
N THR A 33 8.20 -4.92 -8.44
CA THR A 33 7.50 -5.44 -7.26
C THR A 33 8.16 -6.71 -6.75
N ASN A 34 8.56 -6.69 -5.48
CA ASN A 34 8.90 -7.90 -4.75
C ASN A 34 7.62 -8.57 -4.22
N TYR A 35 7.08 -9.51 -5.00
CA TYR A 35 5.89 -10.25 -4.58
C TYR A 35 6.20 -11.30 -3.51
N GLU A 36 5.19 -11.61 -2.71
CA GLU A 36 5.31 -12.63 -1.66
C GLU A 36 4.90 -14.02 -2.17
N THR A 37 5.27 -15.04 -1.41
CA THR A 37 4.87 -16.43 -1.63
C THR A 37 4.03 -16.91 -0.45
N CYS A 38 2.91 -17.57 -0.72
CA CYS A 38 2.03 -18.08 0.32
C CYS A 38 2.77 -19.12 1.17
N MET A 39 2.92 -18.86 2.47
CA MET A 39 3.57 -19.83 3.36
C MET A 39 2.79 -21.15 3.45
N MET A 40 1.46 -21.13 3.29
CA MET A 40 0.63 -22.34 3.43
C MET A 40 0.56 -23.21 2.17
N CYS A 41 0.26 -22.62 1.00
CA CYS A 41 0.09 -23.40 -0.24
C CYS A 41 1.26 -23.28 -1.22
N GLY A 42 2.24 -22.42 -0.96
CA GLY A 42 3.38 -22.17 -1.84
C GLY A 42 3.05 -21.34 -3.08
N ASN A 43 1.83 -20.83 -3.24
CA ASN A 43 1.47 -20.00 -4.39
C ASN A 43 2.27 -18.69 -4.39
N GLU A 44 3.00 -18.45 -5.47
CA GLU A 44 3.86 -17.28 -5.65
C GLU A 44 3.09 -16.06 -6.17
N LYS A 45 3.80 -14.93 -6.30
CA LYS A 45 3.29 -13.67 -6.86
C LYS A 45 2.09 -13.07 -6.10
N ILE A 46 2.11 -13.18 -4.77
CA ILE A 46 1.10 -12.59 -3.90
C ILE A 46 1.36 -11.10 -3.75
N ARG A 47 0.37 -10.31 -4.18
CA ARG A 47 0.37 -8.85 -4.02
C ARG A 47 -0.29 -8.41 -2.72
N TYR A 48 -1.47 -8.96 -2.42
CA TYR A 48 -2.23 -8.64 -1.23
C TYR A 48 -1.98 -9.73 -0.20
N VAL A 49 -1.18 -9.39 0.80
CA VAL A 49 -0.63 -10.33 1.78
C VAL A 49 -1.48 -10.26 3.02
N HIS A 50 -2.10 -11.38 3.36
CA HIS A 50 -2.85 -11.52 4.61
C HIS A 50 -1.89 -12.01 5.68
N VAL A 51 -1.63 -11.15 6.66
CA VAL A 51 -0.81 -11.47 7.82
C VAL A 51 -1.73 -12.08 8.86
N VAL A 52 -1.48 -13.34 9.20
CA VAL A 52 -2.27 -14.10 10.17
C VAL A 52 -1.38 -14.58 11.33
N TYR A 53 -1.97 -14.64 12.52
CA TYR A 53 -1.28 -15.02 13.75
C TYR A 53 -2.03 -16.15 14.46
N HIS A 54 -1.29 -17.07 15.11
CA HIS A 54 -1.87 -18.10 15.97
C HIS A 54 -1.25 -18.01 17.36
N ARG A 55 -2.06 -18.10 18.42
CA ARG A 55 -1.59 -17.92 19.81
C ARG A 55 -0.49 -18.88 20.22
N GLU A 56 -0.48 -20.08 19.63
CA GLU A 56 0.50 -21.14 19.91
C GLU A 56 1.74 -21.08 19.00
N ILE A 57 1.76 -20.19 18.01
CA ILE A 57 2.87 -20.06 17.04
C ILE A 57 3.48 -18.66 17.18
N ASN A 58 4.76 -18.59 17.54
CA ASN A 58 5.47 -17.32 17.74
C ASN A 58 5.98 -16.68 16.44
N GLU A 59 5.34 -16.98 15.31
CA GLU A 59 5.70 -16.50 13.98
C GLU A 59 4.43 -16.04 13.24
N GLU A 60 4.53 -14.90 12.57
CA GLU A 60 3.47 -14.41 11.70
C GLU A 60 3.48 -15.16 10.36
N TYR A 61 2.30 -15.57 9.90
CA TYR A 61 2.16 -16.23 8.62
C TYR A 61 1.68 -15.25 7.57
N ARG A 62 2.43 -15.16 6.46
CA ARG A 62 2.13 -14.33 5.30
C ARG A 62 1.53 -15.22 4.21
N VAL A 63 0.24 -15.05 3.96
CA VAL A 63 -0.52 -15.96 3.09
C VAL A 63 -1.40 -15.19 2.12
N GLY A 64 -1.90 -15.89 1.09
CA GLY A 64 -2.91 -15.33 0.20
C GLY A 64 -4.31 -15.42 0.80
N CYS A 65 -5.24 -14.63 0.26
CA CYS A 65 -6.62 -14.50 0.74
C CYS A 65 -7.29 -15.85 1.05
N VAL A 66 -7.28 -16.79 0.09
CA VAL A 66 -7.96 -18.10 0.27
C VAL A 66 -7.35 -18.91 1.42
N CYS A 67 -6.03 -18.83 1.62
CA CYS A 67 -5.39 -19.51 2.75
C CYS A 67 -5.73 -18.81 4.07
N ALA A 68 -5.73 -17.47 4.10
CA ALA A 68 -6.18 -16.72 5.26
C ALA A 68 -7.59 -17.12 5.68
N GLU A 69 -8.56 -17.12 4.75
CA GLU A 69 -9.95 -17.53 5.03
C GLU A 69 -10.04 -18.91 5.68
N LYS A 70 -9.28 -19.86 5.14
CA LYS A 70 -9.23 -21.22 5.68
C LYS A 70 -8.62 -21.20 7.08
N MET A 71 -7.47 -20.57 7.28
CA MET A 71 -6.75 -20.55 8.56
C MET A 71 -7.55 -19.87 9.68
N THR A 72 -8.23 -18.77 9.36
CA THR A 72 -9.01 -17.99 10.34
C THR A 72 -10.43 -18.50 10.51
N ASN A 73 -10.90 -19.38 9.62
CA ASN A 73 -12.29 -19.79 9.50
C ASN A 73 -13.24 -18.59 9.27
N ASP A 74 -12.74 -17.55 8.63
CA ASP A 74 -13.46 -16.32 8.31
C ASP A 74 -13.41 -16.09 6.80
N TYR A 75 -14.54 -16.29 6.14
CA TYR A 75 -14.68 -16.21 4.69
C TYR A 75 -15.18 -14.84 4.20
N VAL A 76 -15.17 -13.84 5.08
CA VAL A 76 -15.68 -12.49 4.81
C VAL A 76 -14.58 -11.45 4.98
N ASN A 77 -13.95 -11.36 6.15
CA ASN A 77 -13.04 -10.25 6.46
C ASN A 77 -11.75 -10.25 5.63
N PRO A 78 -11.09 -11.38 5.32
CA PRO A 78 -9.92 -11.39 4.44
C PRO A 78 -10.20 -10.77 3.06
N LYS A 79 -11.35 -11.10 2.46
CA LYS A 79 -11.79 -10.54 1.18
C LYS A 79 -12.17 -9.07 1.29
N LEU A 80 -12.86 -8.69 2.37
CA LEU A 80 -13.30 -7.31 2.58
C LEU A 80 -12.10 -6.37 2.67
N ARG A 81 -11.11 -6.70 3.52
CA ARG A 81 -9.89 -5.89 3.70
C ARG A 81 -9.05 -5.84 2.43
N GLU A 82 -8.93 -6.95 1.68
CA GLU A 82 -8.28 -6.91 0.36
C GLU A 82 -9.03 -6.00 -0.63
N LYS A 83 -10.37 -6.06 -0.66
CA LYS A 83 -11.19 -5.22 -1.53
C LYS A 83 -10.99 -3.73 -1.22
N GLU A 84 -10.84 -3.36 0.06
CA GLU A 84 -10.54 -2.00 0.47
C GLU A 84 -9.18 -1.52 -0.09
N LEU A 85 -8.15 -2.36 -0.04
CA LEU A 85 -6.84 -2.06 -0.63
C LEU A 85 -6.89 -1.95 -2.17
N ARG A 86 -7.68 -2.79 -2.83
CA ARG A 86 -7.93 -2.69 -4.28
C ARG A 86 -8.62 -1.37 -4.63
N ASN A 87 -9.65 -0.99 -3.87
CA ASN A 87 -10.34 0.28 -4.04
C ASN A 87 -9.39 1.46 -3.82
N ARG A 88 -8.54 1.38 -2.80
CA ARG A 88 -7.50 2.37 -2.53
C ARG A 88 -6.50 2.47 -3.69
N THR A 89 -6.04 1.34 -4.23
CA THR A 89 -5.20 1.29 -5.43
C THR A 89 -5.86 2.02 -6.60
N ASN A 90 -7.14 1.78 -6.85
CA ASN A 90 -7.87 2.44 -7.94
C ASN A 90 -7.97 3.96 -7.73
N ARG A 91 -8.22 4.41 -6.49
CA ARG A 91 -8.19 5.84 -6.14
C ARG A 91 -6.82 6.45 -6.40
N ARG A 92 -5.74 5.76 -6.01
CA ARG A 92 -4.36 6.19 -6.27
C ARG A 92 -4.04 6.27 -7.77
N ILE A 93 -4.45 5.29 -8.56
CA ILE A 93 -4.26 5.31 -10.03
C ILE A 93 -5.02 6.48 -10.66
N ASN A 94 -6.26 6.72 -10.23
CA ASN A 94 -7.03 7.86 -10.73
C ASN A 94 -6.45 9.20 -10.26
N TRP A 95 -5.86 9.23 -9.07
CA TRP A 95 -5.17 10.39 -8.53
C TRP A 95 -3.97 10.80 -9.38
N THR A 96 -3.10 9.86 -9.75
CA THR A 96 -1.90 10.17 -10.54
C THR A 96 -2.23 10.69 -11.95
N LYS A 97 -3.41 10.31 -12.47
CA LYS A 97 -3.98 10.77 -13.74
C LYS A 97 -4.65 12.15 -13.68
N LYS A 98 -4.82 12.76 -12.50
CA LYS A 98 -5.42 14.12 -12.41
C LYS A 98 -4.59 15.14 -13.22
N PRO A 99 -5.22 16.21 -13.74
CA PRO A 99 -4.55 17.21 -14.56
C PRO A 99 -3.73 18.18 -13.69
N TRP A 100 -2.55 17.75 -13.25
CA TRP A 100 -1.56 18.61 -12.58
C TRP A 100 -1.08 19.68 -13.55
N LYS A 101 -1.23 20.95 -13.16
CA LYS A 101 -0.75 22.09 -13.95
C LYS A 101 0.72 22.34 -13.65
N VAL A 102 1.44 22.90 -14.61
CA VAL A 102 2.85 23.30 -14.44
C VAL A 102 2.92 24.82 -14.41
N ASN A 103 3.61 25.39 -13.44
CA ASN A 103 3.81 26.84 -13.36
C ASN A 103 5.09 27.27 -14.11
N LYS A 104 5.34 28.59 -14.18
CA LYS A 104 6.50 29.17 -14.87
C LYS A 104 7.86 28.67 -14.36
N ASN A 105 7.92 28.21 -13.12
CA ASN A 105 9.14 27.68 -12.49
C ASN A 105 9.32 26.17 -12.71
N GLY A 106 8.44 25.53 -13.50
CA GLY A 106 8.47 24.09 -13.74
C GLY A 106 7.92 23.25 -12.59
N ASN A 107 7.28 23.86 -11.59
CA ASN A 107 6.67 23.12 -10.49
C ASN A 107 5.26 22.65 -10.88
N PHE A 108 4.94 21.42 -10.50
CA PHE A 108 3.61 20.84 -10.68
C PHE A 108 2.72 21.26 -9.52
N TYR A 109 1.49 21.67 -9.80
CA TYR A 109 0.53 22.03 -8.78
C TYR A 109 -0.89 21.56 -9.13
N LEU A 110 -1.69 21.35 -8.09
CA LEU A 110 -3.08 20.96 -8.19
C LEU A 110 -3.84 21.58 -7.02
N LYS A 111 -4.88 22.37 -7.32
CA LYS A 111 -5.86 22.75 -6.30
C LYS A 111 -6.82 21.57 -6.13
N PHE A 112 -6.91 21.03 -4.92
CA PHE A 112 -7.76 19.90 -4.62
C PHE A 112 -8.48 20.16 -3.29
N GLU A 113 -9.80 20.21 -3.35
CA GLU A 113 -10.64 20.68 -2.25
C GLU A 113 -10.15 22.07 -1.81
N GLU A 114 -9.91 22.30 -0.51
CA GLU A 114 -9.45 23.60 0.02
C GLU A 114 -7.92 23.78 -0.05
N HIS A 115 -7.19 22.76 -0.53
CA HIS A 115 -5.73 22.70 -0.44
C HIS A 115 -5.04 22.95 -1.78
N LEU A 116 -3.95 23.74 -1.73
CA LEU A 116 -2.99 23.80 -2.82
C LEU A 116 -1.91 22.74 -2.62
N LEU A 117 -1.78 21.85 -3.60
CA LEU A 117 -0.78 20.81 -3.64
C LEU A 117 0.34 21.23 -4.59
N LEU A 118 1.58 21.08 -4.16
CA LEU A 118 2.75 21.48 -4.94
C LEU A 118 3.77 20.35 -4.96
N ILE A 119 4.29 20.03 -6.13
CA ILE A 119 5.46 19.18 -6.33
C ILE A 119 6.51 20.02 -7.04
N TYR A 120 7.68 20.13 -6.44
CA TYR A 120 8.77 20.97 -6.93
C TYR A 120 10.08 20.19 -6.96
N ARG A 121 10.98 20.60 -7.86
CA ARG A 121 12.31 20.01 -7.95
C ARG A 121 13.26 20.75 -7.04
N ASP A 122 13.88 20.04 -6.11
CA ASP A 122 14.90 20.58 -5.23
C ASP A 122 16.20 20.83 -6.03
N LYS A 123 16.69 22.06 -6.04
CA LYS A 123 17.87 22.44 -6.82
C LYS A 123 19.15 21.75 -6.36
N LYS A 124 19.25 21.42 -5.06
CA LYS A 124 20.47 20.78 -4.51
C LYS A 124 20.53 19.30 -4.85
N THR A 125 19.44 18.58 -4.62
CA THR A 125 19.39 17.12 -4.77
C THR A 125 18.89 16.68 -6.14
N GLN A 126 18.34 17.59 -6.93
CA GLN A 126 17.65 17.33 -8.20
C GLN A 126 16.43 16.40 -8.10
N LYS A 127 16.02 16.03 -6.88
CA LYS A 127 14.86 15.19 -6.57
C LYS A 127 13.58 16.03 -6.41
N PHE A 128 12.44 15.38 -6.56
CA PHE A 128 11.13 15.98 -6.33
C PHE A 128 10.75 15.96 -4.86
N LYS A 129 10.16 17.05 -4.37
CA LYS A 129 9.57 17.19 -3.04
C LYS A 129 8.13 17.65 -3.18
N ALA A 130 7.31 17.36 -2.16
CA ALA A 130 5.90 17.71 -2.16
C ALA A 130 5.56 18.64 -0.98
N LYS A 131 4.59 19.54 -1.19
CA LYS A 131 3.96 20.38 -0.17
C LYS A 131 2.44 20.22 -0.29
N ILE A 132 1.77 20.06 0.85
CA ILE A 132 0.32 19.95 0.98
C ILE A 132 -0.16 21.12 1.83
N GLY A 133 -0.84 22.09 1.22
CA GLY A 133 -1.18 23.35 1.89
C GLY A 133 0.09 24.04 2.38
N GLU A 134 0.20 24.23 3.69
CA GLU A 134 1.40 24.79 4.34
C GLU A 134 2.45 23.75 4.77
N THR A 135 2.11 22.46 4.71
CA THR A 135 2.99 21.39 5.21
C THR A 135 3.94 20.89 4.12
N PHE A 136 5.25 21.01 4.38
CA PHE A 136 6.29 20.43 3.53
C PHE A 136 6.51 18.95 3.87
N GLY A 137 6.57 18.10 2.84
CA GLY A 137 6.93 16.69 3.00
C GLY A 137 8.42 16.52 3.30
N ALA A 138 8.74 15.63 4.24
CA ALA A 138 10.13 15.32 4.61
C ALA A 138 10.86 14.44 3.55
N LYS A 139 10.10 13.67 2.76
CA LYS A 139 10.64 12.73 1.77
C LYS A 139 10.90 13.41 0.42
N SER A 140 11.85 12.87 -0.33
CA SER A 140 12.14 13.23 -1.72
C SER A 140 12.02 12.03 -2.64
N PHE A 141 11.76 12.28 -3.92
CA PHE A 141 11.39 11.27 -4.91
C PHE A 141 12.15 11.48 -6.21
N ASP A 142 12.49 10.39 -6.89
CA ASP A 142 13.27 10.47 -8.14
C ASP A 142 12.39 10.85 -9.35
N THR A 143 11.07 10.62 -9.26
CA THR A 143 10.11 10.93 -10.33
C THR A 143 8.90 11.72 -9.82
N VAL A 144 8.25 12.44 -10.74
CA VAL A 144 7.01 13.18 -10.43
C VAL A 144 5.88 12.22 -10.07
N GLU A 145 5.82 11.05 -10.70
CA GLU A 145 4.83 10.00 -10.45
C GLU A 145 4.90 9.50 -9.00
N ARG A 146 6.11 9.21 -8.50
CA ARG A 146 6.33 8.82 -7.10
C ARG A 146 5.95 9.97 -6.15
N ALA A 147 6.25 11.21 -6.50
CA ALA A 147 5.82 12.37 -5.72
C ALA A 147 4.29 12.53 -5.70
N LYS A 148 3.58 12.30 -6.81
CA LYS A 148 2.10 12.32 -6.87
C LYS A 148 1.49 11.24 -5.97
N VAL A 149 2.07 10.03 -5.96
CA VAL A 149 1.65 8.95 -5.04
C VAL A 149 1.89 9.36 -3.58
N ALA A 150 3.02 9.97 -3.28
CA ALA A 150 3.30 10.45 -1.93
C ALA A 150 2.31 11.53 -1.48
N VAL A 151 1.91 12.43 -2.38
CA VAL A 151 0.85 13.40 -2.09
C VAL A 151 -0.47 12.68 -1.77
N PHE A 152 -0.86 11.68 -2.56
CA PHE A 152 -2.07 10.88 -2.28
C PHE A 152 -2.04 10.27 -0.87
N ASN A 153 -0.92 9.62 -0.51
CA ASN A 153 -0.75 9.03 0.81
C ASN A 153 -0.79 10.09 1.92
N GLY A 154 -0.21 11.27 1.67
CA GLY A 154 -0.27 12.41 2.60
C GLY A 154 -1.69 12.91 2.83
N ILE A 155 -2.50 13.01 1.77
CA ILE A 155 -3.92 13.39 1.87
C ILE A 155 -4.68 12.37 2.73
N GLU A 156 -4.53 11.07 2.46
CA GLU A 156 -5.20 10.04 3.26
C GLU A 156 -4.75 10.07 4.72
N TYR A 157 -3.47 10.35 4.99
CA TYR A 157 -2.96 10.53 6.35
C TYR A 157 -3.63 11.69 7.08
N PHE A 158 -3.73 12.88 6.45
CA PHE A 158 -4.40 14.03 7.06
C PHE A 158 -5.89 13.79 7.27
N LYS A 159 -6.57 13.14 6.30
CA LYS A 159 -7.99 12.77 6.43
C LYS A 159 -8.22 11.82 7.61
N ASN A 160 -7.39 10.80 7.77
CA ASN A 160 -7.47 9.85 8.87
C ASN A 160 -7.24 10.49 10.24
N LYS A 161 -6.50 11.61 10.29
CA LYS A 161 -6.26 12.39 11.51
C LYS A 161 -7.31 13.49 11.77
N GLY A 162 -8.26 13.70 10.86
CA GLY A 162 -9.19 14.83 10.94
C GLY A 162 -8.49 16.19 10.79
N GLN A 163 -7.38 16.22 10.05
CA GLN A 163 -6.52 17.40 9.83
C GLN A 163 -6.48 17.81 8.34
N TRP A 164 -7.43 17.30 7.56
CA TRP A 164 -7.56 17.60 6.15
C TRP A 164 -8.56 18.73 5.92
#